data_AF-A0A7W5FKA2-F1
#
_entry.id   AF-A0A7W5FKA2-F1
#
_cell.length_a   1.000
_cell.length_b   1.000
_cell.length_c   1.000
_cell.angle_alpha   90.00
_cell.angle_beta   90.00
_cell.angle_gamma   90.00
#
_symmetry.space_group_name_H-M   'P 1'
#
loop_
_entity.id
_entity.type
_entity.pdbx_description
1 polymer ?
#
loop_
_entity_poly.entity_id
_entity_poly.type
_entity_poly.pdbx_seq_one_letter_code
_entity_poly.pdbx_strand_id
1 'polypeptide(L)'
;MSRHPAYPVEPWQIRETHLDVDLLARSESIFALGNGHIGLRGNLEEGEPHALPGSYLNSFYELRPLPYAEAGYGYPESGQTIVNVTNGKVIRLLVDDEPFDVRDGRLRHHERVLDLRAGVLRREVEWESAYLDTFWDGADVEIDGDAEVQQAVRFGMFHVLQAGARAERRPIAAKGLTGPGYDGHVFWDTERYVLPVLTYVQPNAAAGALRWRHATLDLARERAGTLGWAGAAFPWRTIRGHECSGYWPAGTAAVHIGADIADAVTRYTAATGDTAFDRDVGAELLVETARPWVSYGHYDRHGVFHLHGVTGPDEYTAVADDNVYTNLMARRNLIAAADAVARHPERATALAATADEVAASAVAAKAMCVPYDEELGVHPQVRGFTLMREWDFGATGPGDYPLMLHFPYLDLYRSQVIKQTDVVLAMHWCGDAFTAADKARNFAYYERRTVRDSSLSACTQAVLAAEVGHLELAHDYIGEAALTDLYDLHRNTRDGLHIASLAGAWISLVAGLGGMRDHDGVLSFAPRLPSRIERLRFSLLWHGLRLHVTVRPTEAEYTLRTGDGGAKVELWHHGERLVLTTAAQVIRPVPPITPLTGAPEQPPGRRPVHRPGRLG
;
A
#
# COMPACT_ATOMS: atom_id res chain seq x y z
N MET A 1 41.16 -25.04 35.98
CA MET A 1 39.72 -25.38 35.88
C MET A 1 38.97 -24.15 35.40
N SER A 2 38.63 -24.10 34.11
CA SER A 2 37.79 -23.05 33.54
C SER A 2 36.40 -23.15 34.18
N ARG A 3 35.99 -22.15 34.97
CA ARG A 3 34.64 -22.06 35.53
C ARG A 3 33.70 -21.85 34.34
N HIS A 4 32.84 -22.81 34.03
CA HIS A 4 31.86 -22.62 32.97
C HIS A 4 30.91 -21.48 33.39
N PRO A 5 30.90 -20.33 32.71
CA PRO A 5 30.32 -19.08 33.21
C PRO A 5 28.79 -18.99 33.14
N ALA A 6 28.11 -20.08 32.81
CA ALA A 6 26.69 -20.05 32.42
C ALA A 6 25.73 -19.85 33.60
N TYR A 7 26.07 -20.39 34.78
CA TYR A 7 25.24 -20.28 35.98
C TYR A 7 26.09 -19.85 37.18
N PRO A 8 25.76 -18.75 37.87
CA PRO A 8 26.45 -18.37 39.09
C PRO A 8 26.20 -19.40 40.20
N VAL A 9 27.15 -19.49 41.13
CA VAL A 9 27.08 -20.43 42.25
C VAL A 9 26.28 -19.79 43.38
N GLU A 10 25.10 -20.33 43.66
CA GLU A 10 24.22 -19.88 44.74
C GLU A 10 23.78 -21.07 45.60
N PRO A 11 23.61 -20.92 46.94
CA PRO A 11 23.36 -22.07 47.82
C PRO A 11 22.02 -22.79 47.61
N TRP A 12 20.99 -22.07 47.14
CA TRP A 12 19.61 -22.56 47.05
C TRP A 12 18.94 -22.23 45.72
N GLN A 13 19.69 -21.66 44.77
CA GLN A 13 19.17 -21.22 43.49
C GLN A 13 20.11 -21.66 42.37
N ILE A 14 19.55 -22.02 41.24
CA ILE A 14 20.26 -22.06 39.96
C ILE A 14 19.71 -20.90 39.14
N ARG A 15 20.60 -20.05 38.65
CA ARG A 15 20.23 -18.84 37.92
C ARG A 15 20.86 -18.86 36.53
N GLU A 16 20.11 -18.41 35.54
CA GLU A 16 20.61 -18.12 34.19
C GLU A 16 20.31 -16.65 33.93
N THR A 17 21.34 -15.82 33.85
CA THR A 17 21.23 -14.35 33.75
C THR A 17 21.23 -13.82 32.31
N HIS A 18 21.44 -14.71 31.34
CA HIS A 18 21.39 -14.43 29.91
C HIS A 18 21.00 -15.71 29.18
N LEU A 19 20.21 -15.59 28.12
CA LEU A 19 19.86 -16.72 27.28
C LEU A 19 20.97 -16.99 26.26
N ASP A 20 21.50 -18.21 26.28
CA ASP A 20 22.40 -18.72 25.24
C ASP A 20 21.70 -19.89 24.53
N VAL A 21 21.32 -19.67 23.28
CA VAL A 21 20.59 -20.64 22.46
C VAL A 21 21.39 -21.93 22.24
N ASP A 22 22.72 -21.86 22.24
CA ASP A 22 23.59 -23.04 22.06
C ASP A 22 23.60 -23.93 23.33
N LEU A 23 23.18 -23.39 24.48
CA LEU A 23 23.09 -24.11 25.75
C LEU A 23 21.69 -24.64 26.06
N LEU A 24 20.70 -24.46 25.17
CA LEU A 24 19.30 -24.84 25.43
C LEU A 24 19.14 -26.28 25.93
N ALA A 25 19.72 -27.27 25.25
CA ALA A 25 19.58 -28.69 25.65
C ALA A 25 20.02 -28.94 27.11
N ARG A 26 21.06 -28.23 27.54
CA ARG A 26 21.60 -28.28 28.89
C ARG A 26 20.69 -27.52 29.85
N SER A 27 20.36 -26.26 29.58
CA SER A 27 19.52 -25.45 30.45
C SER A 27 18.14 -26.09 30.65
N GLU A 28 17.50 -26.60 29.60
CA GLU A 28 16.23 -27.32 29.69
C GLU A 28 16.27 -28.53 30.64
N SER A 29 17.42 -29.19 30.75
CA SER A 29 17.60 -30.32 31.68
C SER A 29 17.81 -29.82 33.11
N ILE A 30 18.62 -28.76 33.27
CA ILE A 30 19.00 -28.19 34.58
C ILE A 30 17.82 -27.51 35.26
N PHE A 31 16.99 -26.78 34.51
CA PHE A 31 15.83 -26.05 35.01
C PHE A 31 14.55 -26.91 34.99
N ALA A 32 14.66 -28.24 34.86
CA ALA A 32 13.52 -29.14 34.89
C ALA A 32 12.87 -29.20 36.30
N LEU A 33 11.56 -29.37 36.34
CA LEU A 33 10.79 -29.59 37.57
C LEU A 33 10.08 -30.94 37.50
N GLY A 34 9.92 -31.58 38.65
CA GLY A 34 9.14 -32.80 38.76
C GLY A 34 8.71 -33.08 40.19
N ASN A 35 7.60 -33.81 40.32
CA ASN A 35 7.03 -34.17 41.62
C ASN A 35 6.86 -35.69 41.81
N GLY A 36 7.52 -36.48 40.97
CA GLY A 36 7.43 -37.95 40.96
C GLY A 36 6.21 -38.51 40.20
N HIS A 37 5.19 -37.70 39.92
CA HIS A 37 4.07 -38.07 39.06
C HIS A 37 4.21 -37.46 37.65
N ILE A 38 4.57 -36.18 37.59
CA ILE A 38 4.83 -35.44 36.35
C ILE A 38 6.23 -34.83 36.40
N GLY A 39 6.91 -34.81 35.26
CA GLY A 39 8.18 -34.15 35.05
C GLY A 39 8.14 -33.27 33.80
N LEU A 40 8.63 -32.04 33.92
CA LEU A 40 8.63 -31.04 32.87
C LEU A 40 10.06 -30.54 32.70
N ARG A 41 10.62 -30.62 31.49
CA ARG A 41 11.88 -29.95 31.16
C ARG A 41 11.70 -28.44 31.27
N GLY A 42 12.76 -27.70 31.58
CA GLY A 42 12.78 -26.24 31.61
C GLY A 42 12.81 -25.61 30.20
N ASN A 43 11.96 -26.09 29.28
CA ASN A 43 11.76 -25.44 27.98
C ASN A 43 11.12 -24.06 28.17
N LEU A 44 11.38 -23.16 27.24
CA LEU A 44 10.74 -21.85 27.21
C LEU A 44 9.23 -21.98 26.93
N GLU A 45 8.43 -21.14 27.57
CA GLU A 45 6.97 -21.21 27.56
C GLU A 45 6.37 -20.83 26.21
N GLU A 46 7.03 -19.96 25.45
CA GLU A 46 6.68 -19.63 24.05
C GLU A 46 6.77 -20.84 23.12
N GLY A 47 7.37 -21.96 23.56
CA GLY A 47 7.40 -23.24 22.87
C GLY A 47 8.54 -23.40 21.88
N GLU A 48 9.00 -22.32 21.27
CA GLU A 48 10.20 -22.26 20.43
C GLU A 48 11.07 -21.06 20.84
N PRO A 49 12.40 -21.15 20.75
CA PRO A 49 13.17 -22.34 20.41
C PRO A 49 13.24 -23.35 21.57
N HIS A 50 13.44 -24.61 21.23
CA HIS A 50 13.83 -25.66 22.17
C HIS A 50 14.83 -26.63 21.52
N ALA A 51 15.62 -27.32 22.34
CA ALA A 51 16.50 -28.38 21.86
C ALA A 51 15.85 -29.76 22.00
N LEU A 52 15.25 -30.05 23.16
CA LEU A 52 14.45 -31.24 23.38
C LEU A 52 13.21 -30.89 24.20
N PRO A 53 11.99 -30.90 23.60
CA PRO A 53 10.79 -30.63 24.35
C PRO A 53 10.50 -31.84 25.24
N GLY A 54 10.07 -31.62 26.49
CA GLY A 54 9.80 -32.75 27.39
C GLY A 54 8.76 -32.46 28.46
N SER A 55 7.67 -33.21 28.40
CA SER A 55 6.68 -33.41 29.44
C SER A 55 6.48 -34.91 29.61
N TYR A 56 6.60 -35.42 30.82
CA TYR A 56 6.60 -36.85 31.10
C TYR A 56 5.65 -37.16 32.25
N LEU A 57 4.87 -38.22 32.09
CA LEU A 57 4.10 -38.83 33.19
C LEU A 57 4.82 -40.09 33.64
N ASN A 58 4.98 -40.25 34.94
CA ASN A 58 5.63 -41.43 35.49
C ASN A 58 4.85 -42.68 35.09
N SER A 59 5.55 -43.71 34.61
CA SER A 59 4.99 -44.98 34.13
C SER A 59 4.04 -44.87 32.92
N PHE A 60 4.02 -43.73 32.22
CA PHE A 60 3.42 -43.64 30.89
C PHE A 60 4.49 -43.94 29.83
N TYR A 61 4.36 -45.08 29.16
CA TYR A 61 5.37 -45.60 28.24
C TYR A 61 4.73 -46.26 27.02
N GLU A 62 5.52 -46.40 25.96
CA GLU A 62 5.20 -47.25 24.82
C GLU A 62 6.00 -48.55 24.86
N LEU A 63 5.39 -49.60 24.31
CA LEU A 63 6.06 -50.87 24.02
C LEU A 63 6.61 -50.83 22.61
N ARG A 64 7.89 -51.19 22.46
CA ARG A 64 8.50 -51.41 21.14
C ARG A 64 8.93 -52.86 21.00
N PRO A 65 8.68 -53.52 19.87
CA PRO A 65 9.23 -54.84 19.63
C PRO A 65 10.75 -54.79 19.64
N LEU A 66 11.40 -55.84 20.16
CA LEU A 66 12.86 -55.97 20.12
C LEU A 66 13.23 -56.86 18.92
N PRO A 67 13.73 -56.28 17.81
CA PRO A 67 14.11 -57.08 16.66
C PRO A 67 15.40 -57.85 16.96
N TYR A 68 15.29 -59.17 16.97
CA TYR A 68 16.44 -60.07 17.04
C TYR A 68 16.76 -60.61 15.64
N ALA A 69 18.05 -60.71 15.32
CA ALA A 69 18.48 -61.36 14.08
C ALA A 69 18.18 -62.87 14.07
N GLU A 70 18.13 -63.50 15.26
CA GLU A 70 17.74 -64.89 15.47
C GLU A 70 16.98 -65.01 16.81
N ALA A 71 15.84 -65.69 16.82
CA ALA A 71 14.98 -65.79 18.00
C ALA A 71 15.50 -66.83 19.01
N GLY A 72 15.42 -66.52 20.31
CA GLY A 72 15.86 -67.41 21.41
C GLY A 72 14.82 -67.54 22.52
N TYR A 73 14.68 -68.74 23.08
CA TYR A 73 13.76 -69.00 24.20
C TYR A 73 14.21 -68.23 25.46
N GLY A 74 13.30 -67.45 26.03
CA GLY A 74 13.57 -66.58 27.18
C GLY A 74 13.99 -65.15 26.83
N TYR A 75 14.04 -64.77 25.55
CA TYR A 75 14.30 -63.38 25.16
C TYR A 75 13.05 -62.50 25.37
N PRO A 76 13.23 -61.25 25.83
CA PRO A 76 12.11 -60.33 25.97
C PRO A 76 11.54 -59.92 24.61
N GLU A 77 10.24 -60.03 24.43
CA GLU A 77 9.57 -59.74 23.14
C GLU A 77 9.48 -58.22 22.86
N SER A 78 9.50 -57.39 23.89
CA SER A 78 9.39 -55.94 23.78
C SER A 78 10.22 -55.20 24.82
N GLY A 79 10.64 -53.99 24.45
CA GLY A 79 11.21 -53.00 25.35
C GLY A 79 10.18 -51.92 25.70
N GLN A 80 10.39 -51.24 26.83
CA GLN A 80 9.57 -50.12 27.27
C GLN A 80 10.34 -48.82 27.13
N THR A 81 9.68 -47.73 26.75
CA THR A 81 10.29 -46.40 26.70
C THR A 81 9.26 -45.36 27.12
N ILE A 82 9.62 -44.52 28.10
CA ILE A 82 8.79 -43.36 28.47
C ILE A 82 8.65 -42.48 27.24
N VAL A 83 7.43 -42.05 26.97
CA VAL A 83 7.13 -41.16 25.84
C VAL A 83 6.89 -39.74 26.33
N ASN A 84 7.26 -38.79 25.48
CA ASN A 84 6.92 -37.39 25.68
C ASN A 84 5.39 -37.24 25.51
N VAL A 85 4.69 -36.78 26.54
CA VAL A 85 3.25 -36.49 26.47
C VAL A 85 3.01 -35.07 25.97
N THR A 86 1.74 -34.72 25.72
CA THR A 86 1.36 -33.38 25.29
C THR A 86 1.94 -32.29 26.22
N ASN A 87 2.61 -31.30 25.63
CA ASN A 87 3.19 -30.18 26.39
C ASN A 87 2.11 -29.18 26.79
N GLY A 88 1.69 -29.21 28.05
CA GLY A 88 0.70 -28.27 28.60
C GLY A 88 1.25 -26.90 29.01
N LYS A 89 2.55 -26.62 28.79
CA LYS A 89 3.20 -25.36 29.22
C LYS A 89 3.22 -24.26 28.16
N VAL A 90 2.82 -24.55 26.92
CA VAL A 90 3.00 -23.60 25.81
C VAL A 90 2.05 -22.41 25.95
N ILE A 91 2.61 -21.21 26.00
CA ILE A 91 1.92 -19.92 26.06
C ILE A 91 2.41 -19.09 24.88
N ARG A 92 1.53 -18.78 23.91
CA ARG A 92 1.87 -17.90 22.80
C ARG A 92 1.46 -16.47 23.14
N LEU A 93 2.45 -15.61 23.31
CA LEU A 93 2.27 -14.16 23.45
C LEU A 93 2.51 -13.51 22.10
N LEU A 94 1.74 -12.47 21.78
CA LEU A 94 1.91 -11.69 20.57
C LEU A 94 1.92 -10.20 20.93
N VAL A 95 2.82 -9.43 20.32
CA VAL A 95 2.81 -7.97 20.34
C VAL A 95 2.52 -7.51 18.92
N ASP A 96 1.37 -6.88 18.70
CA ASP A 96 0.91 -6.48 17.36
C ASP A 96 0.94 -7.61 16.30
N ASP A 97 0.61 -8.85 16.70
CA ASP A 97 0.65 -10.10 15.91
C ASP A 97 2.07 -10.62 15.62
N GLU A 98 3.12 -9.96 16.10
CA GLU A 98 4.43 -10.59 16.15
C GLU A 98 4.48 -11.57 17.33
N PRO A 99 4.66 -12.88 17.07
CA PRO A 99 4.82 -13.84 18.15
C PRO A 99 6.08 -13.49 18.94
N PHE A 100 5.95 -13.47 20.26
CA PHE A 100 7.12 -13.43 21.13
C PHE A 100 7.95 -14.71 20.90
N ASP A 101 9.12 -14.51 20.30
CA ASP A 101 10.15 -15.52 20.13
C ASP A 101 11.47 -14.87 20.54
N VAL A 102 12.22 -15.47 21.46
CA VAL A 102 13.49 -14.92 21.95
C VAL A 102 14.58 -14.81 20.87
N ARG A 103 14.41 -15.46 19.71
CA ARG A 103 15.32 -15.36 18.56
C ARG A 103 15.01 -14.17 17.66
N ASP A 104 13.75 -13.76 17.62
CA ASP A 104 13.25 -12.66 16.80
C ASP A 104 13.08 -11.43 17.70
N GLY A 105 13.27 -10.21 17.20
CA GLY A 105 13.23 -9.03 18.06
C GLY A 105 14.50 -8.83 18.91
N ARG A 106 14.40 -7.96 19.92
CA ARG A 106 15.51 -7.57 20.80
C ARG A 106 15.23 -7.98 22.24
N LEU A 107 15.93 -9.03 22.69
CA LEU A 107 15.93 -9.48 24.08
C LEU A 107 16.79 -8.53 24.95
N ARG A 108 16.14 -7.66 25.74
CA ARG A 108 16.81 -6.69 26.63
C ARG A 108 17.26 -7.31 27.93
N HIS A 109 16.41 -8.16 28.49
CA HIS A 109 16.66 -8.85 29.75
C HIS A 109 16.08 -10.26 29.67
N HIS A 110 16.81 -11.22 30.22
CA HIS A 110 16.32 -12.58 30.40
C HIS A 110 16.95 -13.19 31.63
N GLU A 111 16.12 -13.58 32.59
CA GLU A 111 16.56 -14.30 33.77
C GLU A 111 15.67 -15.51 34.01
N ARG A 112 16.29 -16.67 34.30
CA ARG A 112 15.60 -17.84 34.87
C ARG A 112 16.20 -18.21 36.20
N VAL A 113 15.34 -18.47 37.19
CA VAL A 113 15.72 -18.87 38.54
C VAL A 113 14.96 -20.12 38.94
N LEU A 114 15.68 -21.24 39.11
CA LEU A 114 15.17 -22.41 39.81
C LEU A 114 15.45 -22.26 41.30
N ASP A 115 14.40 -22.04 42.08
CA ASP A 115 14.46 -22.01 43.54
C ASP A 115 14.30 -23.43 44.09
N LEU A 116 15.38 -23.95 44.66
CA LEU A 116 15.46 -25.32 45.17
C LEU A 116 14.67 -25.51 46.48
N ARG A 117 14.41 -24.44 47.23
CA ARG A 117 13.60 -24.51 48.47
C ARG A 117 12.11 -24.49 48.16
N ALA A 118 11.71 -23.65 47.22
CA ALA A 118 10.32 -23.50 46.83
C ALA A 118 9.87 -24.57 45.81
N GLY A 119 10.81 -25.15 45.06
CA GLY A 119 10.49 -26.04 43.93
C GLY A 119 9.84 -25.28 42.77
N VAL A 120 10.25 -24.04 42.56
CA VAL A 120 9.63 -23.13 41.58
C VAL A 120 10.70 -22.66 40.58
N LEU A 121 10.36 -22.73 39.30
CA LEU A 121 11.08 -22.06 38.22
C LEU A 121 10.40 -20.72 37.95
N ARG A 122 11.14 -19.64 38.02
CA ARG A 122 10.70 -18.30 37.62
C ARG A 122 11.48 -17.86 36.40
N ARG A 123 10.81 -17.13 35.50
CA ARG A 123 11.42 -16.49 34.36
C ARG A 123 10.96 -15.05 34.29
N GLU A 124 11.91 -14.13 34.15
CA GLU A 124 11.69 -12.72 33.86
C GLU A 124 12.29 -12.41 32.50
N VAL A 125 11.53 -11.72 31.66
CA VAL A 125 11.97 -11.38 30.30
C VAL A 125 11.50 -9.98 29.93
N GLU A 126 12.41 -9.18 29.38
CA GLU A 126 12.12 -7.92 28.72
C GLU A 126 12.50 -8.08 27.25
N TRP A 127 11.50 -8.02 26.39
CA TRP A 127 11.63 -8.24 24.96
C TRP A 127 10.96 -7.11 24.20
N GLU A 128 11.63 -6.66 23.15
CA GLU A 128 11.19 -5.59 22.28
C GLU A 128 10.99 -6.16 20.86
N SER A 129 9.78 -6.02 20.33
CA SER A 129 9.44 -6.45 18.97
C SER A 129 10.29 -5.71 17.93
N ALA A 130 10.68 -6.42 16.87
CA ALA A 130 11.40 -5.83 15.73
C ALA A 130 10.45 -5.24 14.67
N TYR A 131 9.14 -5.16 14.94
CA TYR A 131 8.13 -4.78 13.97
C TYR A 131 8.42 -3.42 13.32
N LEU A 132 8.64 -2.40 14.15
CA LEU A 132 8.90 -1.05 13.66
C LEU A 132 10.27 -0.94 12.99
N ASP A 133 11.29 -1.63 13.48
CA ASP A 133 12.60 -1.66 12.83
C ASP A 133 12.51 -2.30 11.43
N THR A 134 11.74 -3.39 11.30
CA THR A 134 11.49 -4.08 10.04
C THR A 134 10.67 -3.24 9.07
N PHE A 135 9.65 -2.55 9.59
CA PHE A 135 8.84 -1.61 8.83
C PHE A 135 9.69 -0.46 8.32
N TRP A 136 10.43 0.24 9.18
CA TRP A 136 11.22 1.40 8.78
C TRP A 136 12.36 1.03 7.83
N ASP A 137 13.03 -0.12 7.98
CA ASP A 137 14.03 -0.57 6.99
C ASP A 137 13.39 -0.79 5.59
N GLY A 138 12.11 -1.17 5.54
CA GLY A 138 11.36 -1.39 4.29
C GLY A 138 10.58 -0.18 3.76
N ALA A 139 10.33 0.84 4.58
CA ALA A 139 9.35 1.89 4.30
C ALA A 139 9.86 3.33 4.50
N ASP A 140 11.03 3.53 5.14
CA ASP A 140 11.52 4.87 5.43
C ASP A 140 11.86 5.64 4.15
N VAL A 141 11.67 6.96 4.24
CA VAL A 141 12.04 7.92 3.21
C VAL A 141 12.94 8.96 3.85
N GLU A 142 14.23 8.90 3.55
CA GLU A 142 15.24 9.83 4.03
C GLU A 142 15.39 11.01 3.07
N ILE A 143 15.41 12.23 3.61
CA ILE A 143 15.52 13.48 2.86
C ILE A 143 16.58 14.36 3.51
N ASP A 144 17.60 14.71 2.74
CA ASP A 144 18.59 15.71 3.15
C ASP A 144 18.24 17.06 2.50
N GLY A 145 18.20 18.12 3.30
CA GLY A 145 17.91 19.50 2.84
C GLY A 145 16.55 20.06 3.27
N ASP A 146 15.63 19.22 3.76
CA ASP A 146 14.33 19.66 4.26
C ASP A 146 13.82 18.84 5.46
N ALA A 147 14.19 19.30 6.66
CA ALA A 147 13.84 18.62 7.91
C ALA A 147 12.33 18.60 8.21
N GLU A 148 11.56 19.60 7.75
CA GLU A 148 10.11 19.63 7.94
C GLU A 148 9.45 18.52 7.12
N VAL A 149 9.82 18.40 5.84
CA VAL A 149 9.31 17.33 4.97
C VAL A 149 9.77 15.96 5.46
N GLN A 150 11.02 15.84 5.95
CA GLN A 150 11.53 14.61 6.56
C GLN A 150 10.69 14.16 7.77
N GLN A 151 10.34 15.08 8.67
CA GLN A 151 9.47 14.79 9.81
C GLN A 151 8.08 14.40 9.33
N ALA A 152 7.53 15.16 8.38
CA ALA A 152 6.18 14.98 7.88
C ALA A 152 5.97 13.64 7.15
N VAL A 153 6.91 13.20 6.30
CA VAL A 153 6.79 11.91 5.62
C VAL A 153 6.86 10.74 6.61
N ARG A 154 7.72 10.80 7.64
CA ARG A 154 7.77 9.77 8.69
C ARG A 154 6.51 9.78 9.55
N PHE A 155 5.97 10.96 9.89
CA PHE A 155 4.67 11.07 10.55
C PHE A 155 3.55 10.43 9.71
N GLY A 156 3.54 10.71 8.40
CA GLY A 156 2.55 10.14 7.49
C GLY A 156 2.65 8.62 7.36
N MET A 157 3.86 8.10 7.16
CA MET A 157 4.09 6.65 7.05
C MET A 157 3.75 5.91 8.34
N PHE A 158 4.02 6.51 9.51
CA PHE A 158 3.61 5.95 10.79
C PHE A 158 2.08 5.78 10.89
N HIS A 159 1.31 6.79 10.50
CA HIS A 159 -0.15 6.71 10.55
C HIS A 159 -0.76 5.87 9.42
N VAL A 160 -0.14 5.82 8.24
CA VAL A 160 -0.52 4.88 7.17
C VAL A 160 -0.34 3.43 7.64
N LEU A 161 0.76 3.14 8.35
CA LEU A 161 0.96 1.83 8.98
C LEU A 161 -0.13 1.53 10.00
N GLN A 162 -0.39 2.44 10.95
CA GLN A 162 -1.43 2.25 11.96
C GLN A 162 -2.83 2.05 11.36
N ALA A 163 -3.13 2.71 10.24
CA ALA A 163 -4.42 2.60 9.59
C ALA A 163 -4.61 1.26 8.84
N GLY A 164 -3.54 0.66 8.31
CA GLY A 164 -3.61 -0.51 7.43
C GLY A 164 -3.10 -1.83 8.01
N ALA A 165 -2.00 -1.81 8.79
CA ALA A 165 -1.25 -3.00 9.20
C ALA A 165 -2.11 -4.05 9.90
N ARG A 166 -2.98 -3.59 10.79
CA ARG A 166 -3.82 -4.41 11.67
C ARG A 166 -5.30 -4.23 11.37
N ALA A 167 -5.63 -3.89 10.13
CA ALA A 167 -7.03 -3.81 9.72
C ALA A 167 -7.73 -5.18 9.76
N GLU A 168 -7.00 -6.31 9.72
CA GLU A 168 -7.55 -7.68 9.81
C GLU A 168 -8.68 -7.94 8.78
N ARG A 169 -8.44 -7.56 7.52
CA ARG A 169 -9.44 -7.62 6.43
C ARG A 169 -10.68 -6.74 6.68
N ARG A 170 -10.45 -5.58 7.32
CA ARG A 170 -11.39 -4.45 7.40
C ARG A 170 -10.89 -3.31 6.51
N PRO A 171 -11.73 -2.33 6.18
CA PRO A 171 -11.33 -1.27 5.29
C PRO A 171 -10.54 -0.18 6.01
N ILE A 172 -9.87 0.66 5.23
CA ILE A 172 -9.10 1.80 5.73
C ILE A 172 -9.96 3.07 5.60
N ALA A 173 -10.42 3.60 6.73
CA ALA A 173 -11.25 4.81 6.73
C ALA A 173 -10.46 6.04 6.26
N ALA A 174 -11.14 7.01 5.62
CA ALA A 174 -10.50 8.22 5.09
C ALA A 174 -9.75 9.03 6.17
N LYS A 175 -10.25 8.99 7.43
CA LYS A 175 -9.62 9.60 8.60
C LYS A 175 -8.91 8.62 9.53
N GLY A 176 -8.72 7.37 9.10
CA GLY A 176 -8.26 6.28 9.95
C GLY A 176 -9.15 6.14 11.19
N LEU A 177 -8.55 5.76 12.31
CA LEU A 177 -9.22 5.72 13.62
C LEU A 177 -8.79 6.90 14.50
N THR A 178 -8.69 8.10 13.90
CA THR A 178 -8.08 9.28 14.54
C THR A 178 -9.07 10.39 14.88
N GLY A 179 -10.32 10.28 14.42
CA GLY A 179 -11.36 11.27 14.66
C GLY A 179 -12.68 10.91 13.97
N PRO A 180 -13.74 11.70 14.21
CA PRO A 180 -15.09 11.43 13.69
C PRO A 180 -15.29 11.89 12.23
N GLY A 181 -14.32 12.57 11.62
CA GLY A 181 -14.43 13.09 10.27
C GLY A 181 -14.76 11.99 9.25
N TYR A 182 -15.65 12.30 8.32
CA TYR A 182 -16.25 11.33 7.39
C TYR A 182 -16.94 10.13 8.06
N ASP A 183 -17.24 10.18 9.36
CA ASP A 183 -17.92 9.14 10.16
C ASP A 183 -17.26 7.74 10.09
N GLY A 184 -15.95 7.69 9.86
CA GLY A 184 -15.22 6.42 9.71
C GLY A 184 -15.49 5.69 8.39
N HIS A 185 -16.10 6.37 7.41
CA HIS A 185 -16.34 5.79 6.09
C HIS A 185 -15.07 5.65 5.25
N VAL A 186 -15.17 4.72 4.30
CA VAL A 186 -14.15 4.35 3.34
C VAL A 186 -14.62 4.82 1.97
N PHE A 187 -13.66 5.31 1.21
CA PHE A 187 -13.82 5.90 -0.12
C PHE A 187 -12.76 5.32 -1.06
N TRP A 188 -12.81 5.71 -2.33
CA TRP A 188 -11.77 5.42 -3.34
C TRP A 188 -10.36 5.88 -2.93
N ASP A 189 -10.26 6.82 -1.98
CA ASP A 189 -9.04 7.25 -1.28
C ASP A 189 -8.13 6.07 -0.90
N THR A 190 -8.73 4.97 -0.43
CA THR A 190 -8.00 3.77 -0.01
C THR A 190 -7.23 3.19 -1.18
N GLU A 191 -7.92 2.82 -2.25
CA GLU A 191 -7.32 2.15 -3.40
C GLU A 191 -6.44 3.07 -4.25
N ARG A 192 -6.71 4.38 -4.25
CA ARG A 192 -6.00 5.32 -5.11
C ARG A 192 -4.78 5.99 -4.48
N TYR A 193 -4.76 6.14 -3.15
CA TYR A 193 -3.67 6.83 -2.46
C TYR A 193 -3.00 5.96 -1.40
N VAL A 194 -3.76 5.18 -0.64
CA VAL A 194 -3.19 4.41 0.49
C VAL A 194 -2.61 3.06 0.03
N LEU A 195 -3.38 2.28 -0.73
CA LEU A 195 -2.95 0.95 -1.19
C LEU A 195 -1.74 0.97 -2.12
N PRO A 196 -1.53 1.96 -3.00
CA PRO A 196 -0.30 2.04 -3.77
C PRO A 196 0.93 2.11 -2.87
N VAL A 197 0.87 2.87 -1.77
CA VAL A 197 1.97 2.90 -0.78
C VAL A 197 2.10 1.55 -0.08
N LEU A 198 1.01 1.05 0.52
CA LEU A 198 1.03 -0.22 1.27
C LEU A 198 1.47 -1.41 0.42
N THR A 199 1.16 -1.41 -0.87
CA THR A 199 1.61 -2.48 -1.80
C THR A 199 3.13 -2.64 -1.77
N TYR A 200 3.86 -1.53 -1.71
CA TYR A 200 5.32 -1.51 -1.76
C TYR A 200 5.99 -1.55 -0.38
N VAL A 201 5.30 -1.19 0.70
CA VAL A 201 5.92 -1.14 2.04
C VAL A 201 5.35 -2.17 3.03
N GLN A 202 4.10 -2.59 2.86
CA GLN A 202 3.41 -3.53 3.74
C GLN A 202 2.32 -4.32 2.95
N PRO A 203 2.72 -5.19 2.00
CA PRO A 203 1.81 -5.80 1.03
C PRO A 203 0.66 -6.60 1.67
N ASN A 204 0.89 -7.20 2.84
CA ASN A 204 -0.17 -7.93 3.57
C ASN A 204 -1.35 -7.02 3.97
N ALA A 205 -1.09 -5.75 4.30
CA ALA A 205 -2.13 -4.77 4.60
C ALA A 205 -2.94 -4.42 3.34
N ALA A 206 -2.28 -4.22 2.20
CA ALA A 206 -2.95 -3.98 0.92
C ALA A 206 -3.84 -5.17 0.51
N ALA A 207 -3.31 -6.40 0.63
CA ALA A 207 -4.07 -7.61 0.38
C ALA A 207 -5.28 -7.75 1.33
N GLY A 208 -5.14 -7.33 2.58
CA GLY A 208 -6.23 -7.30 3.57
C GLY A 208 -7.37 -6.39 3.16
N ALA A 209 -7.08 -5.16 2.72
CA ALA A 209 -8.07 -4.20 2.25
C ALA A 209 -8.78 -4.68 0.97
N LEU A 210 -8.03 -5.26 0.02
CA LEU A 210 -8.62 -5.83 -1.20
C LEU A 210 -9.48 -7.08 -0.91
N ARG A 211 -9.07 -7.93 0.04
CA ARG A 211 -9.92 -9.03 0.52
C ARG A 211 -11.21 -8.55 1.17
N TRP A 212 -11.22 -7.36 1.78
CA TRP A 212 -12.46 -6.76 2.27
C TRP A 212 -13.38 -6.30 1.12
N ARG A 213 -12.84 -5.69 0.05
CA ARG A 213 -13.62 -5.39 -1.16
C ARG A 213 -14.22 -6.67 -1.76
N HIS A 214 -13.44 -7.74 -1.82
CA HIS A 214 -13.92 -9.04 -2.28
C HIS A 214 -15.00 -9.64 -1.35
N ALA A 215 -14.82 -9.55 -0.03
CA ALA A 215 -15.83 -10.02 0.94
C ALA A 215 -17.14 -9.22 0.91
N THR A 216 -17.14 -8.02 0.33
CA THR A 216 -18.33 -7.16 0.17
C THR A 216 -18.88 -7.15 -1.26
N LEU A 217 -18.33 -7.98 -2.14
CA LEU A 217 -18.65 -8.01 -3.56
C LEU A 217 -20.12 -8.33 -3.86
N ASP A 218 -20.74 -9.21 -3.07
CA ASP A 218 -22.16 -9.54 -3.27
C ASP A 218 -23.08 -8.33 -3.02
N LEU A 219 -22.70 -7.44 -2.10
CA LEU A 219 -23.43 -6.18 -1.86
C LEU A 219 -23.25 -5.21 -3.03
N ALA A 220 -22.05 -5.19 -3.63
CA ALA A 220 -21.78 -4.41 -4.83
C ALA A 220 -22.53 -4.96 -6.06
N ARG A 221 -22.72 -6.28 -6.17
CA ARG A 221 -23.57 -6.93 -7.18
C ARG A 221 -25.05 -6.57 -7.00
N GLU A 222 -25.56 -6.59 -5.77
CA GLU A 222 -26.92 -6.13 -5.45
C GLU A 222 -27.13 -4.67 -5.88
N ARG A 223 -26.12 -3.82 -5.61
CA ARG A 223 -26.14 -2.42 -6.03
C ARG A 223 -26.14 -2.28 -7.54
N ALA A 224 -25.31 -3.02 -8.27
CA ALA A 224 -25.33 -3.03 -9.73
C ALA A 224 -26.70 -3.45 -10.28
N GLY A 225 -27.31 -4.49 -9.71
CA GLY A 225 -28.67 -4.91 -10.05
C GLY A 225 -29.71 -3.82 -9.83
N THR A 226 -29.60 -3.05 -8.74
CA THR A 226 -30.46 -1.88 -8.46
C THR A 226 -30.30 -0.79 -9.52
N LEU A 227 -29.09 -0.60 -10.05
CA LEU A 227 -28.78 0.38 -11.08
C LEU A 227 -29.05 -0.13 -12.51
N GLY A 228 -29.42 -1.41 -12.66
CA GLY A 228 -29.63 -2.04 -13.96
C GLY A 228 -28.33 -2.35 -14.72
N TRP A 229 -27.21 -2.49 -14.00
CA TRP A 229 -25.90 -2.78 -14.57
C TRP A 229 -25.52 -4.25 -14.37
N ALA A 230 -24.65 -4.77 -15.24
CA ALA A 230 -23.99 -6.04 -15.00
C ALA A 230 -22.82 -5.86 -14.02
N GLY A 231 -22.42 -6.94 -13.35
CA GLY A 231 -21.24 -6.96 -12.49
C GLY A 231 -21.44 -6.35 -11.11
N ALA A 232 -20.47 -5.56 -10.67
CA ALA A 232 -20.43 -4.98 -9.33
C ALA A 232 -20.26 -3.46 -9.33
N ALA A 233 -21.15 -2.76 -8.63
CA ALA A 233 -21.09 -1.32 -8.42
C ALA A 233 -20.70 -1.05 -6.96
N PHE A 234 -19.40 -0.89 -6.71
CA PHE A 234 -18.89 -0.60 -5.36
C PHE A 234 -19.34 0.78 -4.88
N PRO A 235 -19.64 0.93 -3.58
CA PRO A 235 -20.12 2.19 -3.04
C PRO A 235 -19.03 3.24 -2.96
N TRP A 236 -19.37 4.49 -3.30
CA TRP A 236 -18.53 5.67 -3.11
C TRP A 236 -18.14 5.86 -1.65
N ARG A 237 -19.10 5.64 -0.76
CA ARG A 237 -18.93 5.79 0.69
C ARG A 237 -19.54 4.59 1.41
N THR A 238 -18.78 3.94 2.28
CA THR A 238 -19.30 2.82 3.09
C THR A 238 -18.46 2.48 4.33
N ILE A 239 -19.04 1.71 5.24
CA ILE A 239 -18.32 0.96 6.30
C ILE A 239 -18.48 -0.55 6.09
N ARG A 240 -19.70 -1.00 5.75
CA ARG A 240 -20.07 -2.42 5.65
C ARG A 240 -20.04 -2.98 4.22
N GLY A 241 -20.07 -2.12 3.20
CA GLY A 241 -20.15 -2.50 1.79
C GLY A 241 -21.39 -2.00 1.03
N HIS A 242 -22.41 -1.46 1.72
CA HIS A 242 -23.55 -0.80 1.07
C HIS A 242 -23.23 0.67 0.80
N GLU A 243 -23.78 1.23 -0.29
CA GLU A 243 -23.75 2.67 -0.53
C GLU A 243 -24.51 3.41 0.57
N CYS A 244 -23.87 4.44 1.14
CA CYS A 244 -24.49 5.29 2.16
C CYS A 244 -24.32 6.78 1.88
N SER A 245 -23.78 7.17 0.73
CA SER A 245 -23.65 8.57 0.30
C SER A 245 -25.01 9.21 0.06
N GLY A 246 -25.29 10.30 0.78
CA GLY A 246 -26.42 11.18 0.50
C GLY A 246 -26.18 12.13 -0.69
N TYR A 247 -24.93 12.22 -1.17
CA TYR A 247 -24.56 13.02 -2.32
C TYR A 247 -24.53 12.13 -3.56
N TRP A 248 -25.67 12.03 -4.24
CA TRP A 248 -25.86 11.14 -5.40
C TRP A 248 -24.91 11.42 -6.59
N PRO A 249 -24.48 12.66 -6.91
CA PRO A 249 -23.55 12.91 -8.01
C PRO A 249 -22.22 12.20 -7.84
N ALA A 250 -21.77 11.93 -6.61
CA ALA A 250 -20.66 11.01 -6.37
C ALA A 250 -21.16 9.58 -6.12
N GLY A 251 -22.11 9.39 -5.20
CA GLY A 251 -22.58 8.08 -4.75
C GLY A 251 -23.24 7.19 -5.81
N THR A 252 -23.54 7.71 -7.00
CA THR A 252 -24.06 6.92 -8.13
C THR A 252 -23.28 7.16 -9.41
N ALA A 253 -22.81 8.40 -9.67
CA ALA A 253 -22.12 8.73 -10.92
C ALA A 253 -20.58 8.71 -10.83
N ALA A 254 -19.96 8.67 -9.65
CA ALA A 254 -18.50 8.49 -9.52
C ALA A 254 -18.10 7.01 -9.64
N VAL A 255 -18.40 6.44 -10.80
CA VAL A 255 -18.22 5.02 -11.11
C VAL A 255 -16.75 4.60 -11.19
N HIS A 256 -15.81 5.55 -11.28
CA HIS A 256 -14.37 5.29 -11.37
C HIS A 256 -13.83 4.46 -10.20
N ILE A 257 -14.49 4.46 -9.03
CA ILE A 257 -14.10 3.66 -7.87
C ILE A 257 -13.92 2.18 -8.19
N GLY A 258 -14.75 1.61 -9.08
CA GLY A 258 -14.59 0.23 -9.53
C GLY A 258 -13.27 -0.02 -10.26
N ALA A 259 -12.85 0.95 -11.07
CA ALA A 259 -11.56 0.90 -11.75
C ALA A 259 -10.38 1.23 -10.82
N ASP A 260 -10.57 2.05 -9.79
CA ASP A 260 -9.56 2.29 -8.76
C ASP A 260 -9.23 1.01 -7.99
N ILE A 261 -10.27 0.23 -7.64
CA ILE A 261 -10.12 -1.10 -7.03
C ILE A 261 -9.41 -2.06 -7.98
N ALA A 262 -9.81 -2.10 -9.25
CA ALA A 262 -9.18 -2.95 -10.26
C ALA A 262 -7.68 -2.64 -10.44
N ASP A 263 -7.31 -1.36 -10.56
CA ASP A 263 -5.90 -0.96 -10.69
C ASP A 263 -5.11 -1.30 -9.42
N ALA A 264 -5.69 -1.17 -8.21
CA ALA A 264 -5.05 -1.61 -6.98
C ALA A 264 -4.80 -3.13 -6.94
N VAL A 265 -5.74 -3.94 -7.45
CA VAL A 265 -5.56 -5.41 -7.61
C VAL A 265 -4.42 -5.73 -8.58
N THR A 266 -4.41 -5.10 -9.75
CA THR A 266 -3.37 -5.30 -10.77
C THR A 266 -2.00 -4.91 -10.23
N ARG A 267 -1.90 -3.75 -9.58
CA ARG A 267 -0.66 -3.25 -8.97
C ARG A 267 -0.16 -4.17 -7.86
N TYR A 268 -1.04 -4.58 -6.95
CA TYR A 268 -0.68 -5.52 -5.89
C TYR A 268 -0.14 -6.83 -6.45
N THR A 269 -0.82 -7.40 -7.44
CA THR A 269 -0.42 -8.66 -8.07
C THR A 269 0.92 -8.53 -8.78
N ALA A 270 1.12 -7.45 -9.55
CA ALA A 270 2.35 -7.21 -10.28
C ALA A 270 3.55 -6.99 -9.33
N ALA A 271 3.36 -6.23 -8.25
CA ALA A 271 4.42 -5.90 -7.30
C ALA A 271 4.78 -7.06 -6.36
N THR A 272 3.84 -7.96 -6.05
CA THR A 272 4.08 -9.05 -5.08
C THR A 272 4.32 -10.41 -5.72
N GLY A 273 3.75 -10.66 -6.91
CA GLY A 273 3.73 -11.99 -7.50
C GLY A 273 2.82 -12.98 -6.77
N ASP A 274 1.90 -12.52 -5.91
CA ASP A 274 0.97 -13.40 -5.16
C ASP A 274 -0.08 -14.03 -6.09
N THR A 275 0.29 -15.17 -6.68
CA THR A 275 -0.55 -15.95 -7.60
C THR A 275 -1.80 -16.53 -6.92
N ALA A 276 -1.76 -16.78 -5.61
CA ALA A 276 -2.91 -17.29 -4.88
C ALA A 276 -3.96 -16.20 -4.69
N PHE A 277 -3.54 -15.00 -4.26
CA PHE A 277 -4.43 -13.83 -4.21
C PHE A 277 -5.01 -13.51 -5.58
N ASP A 278 -4.17 -13.46 -6.61
CA ASP A 278 -4.59 -13.13 -7.97
C ASP A 278 -5.65 -14.11 -8.51
N ARG A 279 -5.50 -15.42 -8.25
CA ARG A 279 -6.50 -16.43 -8.63
C ARG A 279 -7.78 -16.34 -7.79
N ASP A 280 -7.66 -16.27 -6.46
CA ASP A 280 -8.79 -16.49 -5.54
C ASP A 280 -9.58 -15.22 -5.25
N VAL A 281 -8.96 -14.05 -5.39
CA VAL A 281 -9.52 -12.74 -5.04
C VAL A 281 -9.47 -11.80 -6.25
N GLY A 282 -8.28 -11.67 -6.86
CA GLY A 282 -8.01 -10.69 -7.90
C GLY A 282 -8.85 -10.89 -9.16
N ALA A 283 -8.89 -12.11 -9.70
CA ALA A 283 -9.59 -12.43 -10.94
C ALA A 283 -11.08 -12.09 -10.88
N GLU A 284 -11.74 -12.37 -9.74
CA GLU A 284 -13.16 -12.05 -9.55
C GLU A 284 -13.40 -10.55 -9.42
N LEU A 285 -12.56 -9.83 -8.65
CA LEU A 285 -12.66 -8.37 -8.56
C LEU A 285 -12.47 -7.69 -9.93
N LEU A 286 -11.48 -8.12 -10.71
CA LEU A 286 -11.21 -7.55 -12.03
C LEU A 286 -12.39 -7.78 -12.98
N VAL A 287 -12.90 -9.01 -13.09
CA VAL A 287 -14.03 -9.32 -13.97
C VAL A 287 -15.30 -8.57 -13.54
N GLU A 288 -15.64 -8.59 -12.26
CA GLU A 288 -16.90 -8.00 -11.78
C GLU A 288 -16.89 -6.48 -11.80
N THR A 289 -15.73 -5.83 -11.66
CA THR A 289 -15.62 -4.38 -11.83
C THR A 289 -15.53 -3.96 -13.30
N ALA A 290 -15.22 -4.86 -14.22
CA ALA A 290 -15.17 -4.58 -15.65
C ALA A 290 -16.56 -4.61 -16.33
N ARG A 291 -17.43 -5.52 -15.88
CA ARG A 291 -18.80 -5.71 -16.40
C ARG A 291 -19.68 -4.45 -16.42
N PRO A 292 -19.66 -3.57 -15.39
CA PRO A 292 -20.43 -2.33 -15.42
C PRO A 292 -20.12 -1.49 -16.65
N TRP A 293 -18.84 -1.35 -17.03
CA TRP A 293 -18.42 -0.50 -18.15
C TRP A 293 -19.09 -0.89 -19.45
N VAL A 294 -19.10 -2.19 -19.78
CA VAL A 294 -19.74 -2.70 -21.02
C VAL A 294 -21.25 -2.60 -20.95
N SER A 295 -21.85 -2.76 -19.77
CA SER A 295 -23.32 -2.70 -19.61
C SER A 295 -23.89 -1.29 -19.64
N TYR A 296 -23.13 -0.30 -19.18
CA TYR A 296 -23.55 1.10 -19.04
C TYR A 296 -23.04 1.99 -20.18
N GLY A 297 -21.85 1.71 -20.72
CA GLY A 297 -21.30 2.44 -21.86
C GLY A 297 -22.00 2.08 -23.18
N HIS A 298 -21.77 2.90 -24.21
CA HIS A 298 -22.39 2.68 -25.51
C HIS A 298 -21.47 3.10 -26.66
N TYR A 299 -21.71 2.54 -27.83
CA TYR A 299 -21.05 2.98 -29.06
C TYR A 299 -21.87 4.07 -29.74
N ASP A 300 -21.18 5.10 -30.23
CA ASP A 300 -21.78 6.04 -31.17
C ASP A 300 -21.85 5.45 -32.58
N ARG A 301 -22.44 6.20 -33.52
CA ARG A 301 -22.55 5.79 -34.93
C ARG A 301 -21.20 5.68 -35.66
N HIS A 302 -20.11 6.18 -35.06
CA HIS A 302 -18.76 6.13 -35.60
C HIS A 302 -17.94 4.98 -34.99
N GLY A 303 -18.54 4.21 -34.07
CA GLY A 303 -17.88 3.09 -33.40
C GLY A 303 -16.97 3.51 -32.24
N VAL A 304 -17.09 4.74 -31.74
CA VAL A 304 -16.40 5.20 -30.54
C VAL A 304 -17.21 4.80 -29.31
N PHE A 305 -16.54 4.29 -28.28
CA PHE A 305 -17.18 3.86 -27.03
C PHE A 305 -17.17 4.99 -26.00
N HIS A 306 -18.33 5.30 -25.45
CA HIS A 306 -18.57 6.46 -24.59
C HIS A 306 -19.08 6.06 -23.21
N LEU A 307 -18.67 6.85 -22.21
CA LEU A 307 -19.21 6.80 -20.84
C LEU A 307 -19.83 8.17 -20.53
N HIS A 308 -21.16 8.22 -20.38
CA HIS A 308 -21.92 9.48 -20.30
C HIS A 308 -22.63 9.65 -18.96
N GLY A 309 -22.59 10.85 -18.37
CA GLY A 309 -23.22 11.12 -17.08
C GLY A 309 -22.43 10.56 -15.88
N VAL A 310 -21.10 10.57 -15.98
CA VAL A 310 -20.17 10.16 -14.92
C VAL A 310 -19.64 11.37 -14.15
N THR A 311 -19.18 11.15 -12.94
CA THR A 311 -18.44 12.14 -12.14
C THR A 311 -17.01 11.65 -11.99
N GLY A 312 -16.04 12.46 -12.41
CA GLY A 312 -14.62 12.15 -12.21
C GLY A 312 -14.15 12.49 -10.79
N PRO A 313 -12.84 12.33 -10.52
CA PRO A 313 -12.18 12.86 -9.33
C PRO A 313 -12.52 14.31 -9.01
N ASP A 314 -12.67 15.17 -10.02
CA ASP A 314 -13.12 16.54 -9.81
C ASP A 314 -14.63 16.59 -9.54
N GLU A 315 -15.00 16.63 -8.25
CA GLU A 315 -16.40 16.75 -7.84
C GLU A 315 -17.02 18.13 -8.14
N TYR A 316 -16.26 19.11 -8.66
CA TYR A 316 -16.80 20.37 -9.19
C TYR A 316 -17.22 20.27 -10.66
N THR A 317 -16.99 19.12 -11.31
CA THR A 317 -17.50 18.80 -12.65
C THR A 317 -18.18 17.43 -12.62
N ALA A 318 -19.41 17.39 -12.14
CA ALA A 318 -20.15 16.14 -11.93
C ALA A 318 -21.18 15.85 -13.03
N VAL A 319 -21.50 14.56 -13.21
CA VAL A 319 -22.52 14.05 -14.16
C VAL A 319 -22.29 14.59 -15.58
N ALA A 320 -21.08 14.41 -16.06
CA ALA A 320 -20.58 14.86 -17.35
C ALA A 320 -20.20 13.67 -18.25
N ASP A 321 -20.00 13.96 -19.52
CA ASP A 321 -19.71 12.94 -20.52
C ASP A 321 -18.21 12.81 -20.78
N ASP A 322 -17.73 11.58 -20.97
CA ASP A 322 -16.37 11.24 -21.36
C ASP A 322 -15.30 11.90 -20.48
N ASN A 323 -15.42 11.72 -19.16
CA ASN A 323 -14.36 12.12 -18.23
C ASN A 323 -13.07 11.37 -18.54
N VAL A 324 -11.97 12.09 -18.81
CA VAL A 324 -10.69 11.51 -19.25
C VAL A 324 -10.14 10.49 -18.24
N TYR A 325 -10.16 10.82 -16.95
CA TYR A 325 -9.71 9.89 -15.91
C TYR A 325 -10.54 8.60 -15.91
N THR A 326 -11.86 8.74 -15.85
CA THR A 326 -12.80 7.61 -15.79
C THR A 326 -12.67 6.71 -17.02
N ASN A 327 -12.63 7.29 -18.23
CA ASN A 327 -12.52 6.52 -19.47
C ASN A 327 -11.19 5.75 -19.55
N LEU A 328 -10.06 6.37 -19.17
CA LEU A 328 -8.76 5.72 -19.15
C LEU A 328 -8.67 4.59 -18.10
N MET A 329 -9.22 4.81 -16.91
CA MET A 329 -9.27 3.82 -15.85
C MET A 329 -10.21 2.65 -16.20
N ALA A 330 -11.37 2.93 -16.79
CA ALA A 330 -12.29 1.91 -17.32
C ALA A 330 -11.62 1.08 -18.42
N ARG A 331 -10.90 1.71 -19.35
CA ARG A 331 -10.13 1.02 -20.39
C ARG A 331 -9.12 0.05 -19.79
N ARG A 332 -8.37 0.48 -18.76
CA ARG A 332 -7.41 -0.38 -18.06
C ARG A 332 -8.07 -1.54 -17.33
N ASN A 333 -9.21 -1.30 -16.69
CA ASN A 333 -9.98 -2.36 -16.02
C ASN A 333 -10.46 -3.42 -17.04
N LEU A 334 -11.02 -3.01 -18.17
CA LEU A 334 -11.45 -3.91 -19.25
C LEU A 334 -10.30 -4.80 -19.76
N ILE A 335 -9.10 -4.22 -19.92
CA ILE A 335 -7.90 -4.97 -20.33
C ILE A 335 -7.48 -5.94 -19.22
N ALA A 336 -7.38 -5.48 -17.97
CA ALA A 336 -6.97 -6.30 -16.84
C ALA A 336 -7.93 -7.48 -16.58
N ALA A 337 -9.23 -7.29 -16.79
CA ALA A 337 -10.22 -8.35 -16.70
C ALA A 337 -10.05 -9.41 -17.80
N ALA A 338 -9.80 -8.99 -19.04
CA ALA A 338 -9.49 -9.90 -20.15
C ALA A 338 -8.22 -10.72 -19.86
N ASP A 339 -7.17 -10.06 -19.35
CA ASP A 339 -5.92 -10.72 -18.97
C ASP A 339 -6.12 -11.69 -17.79
N ALA A 340 -6.96 -11.35 -16.80
CA ALA A 340 -7.28 -12.23 -15.70
C ALA A 340 -8.03 -13.50 -16.16
N VAL A 341 -8.98 -13.36 -17.09
CA VAL A 341 -9.69 -14.51 -17.69
C VAL A 341 -8.72 -15.42 -18.43
N ALA A 342 -7.78 -14.85 -19.20
CA ALA A 342 -6.77 -15.60 -19.92
C ALA A 342 -5.81 -16.34 -18.97
N ARG A 343 -5.41 -15.71 -17.86
CA ARG A 343 -4.51 -16.29 -16.85
C ARG A 343 -5.17 -17.38 -16.00
N HIS A 344 -6.47 -17.28 -15.73
CA HIS A 344 -7.22 -18.17 -14.82
C HIS A 344 -8.47 -18.79 -15.46
N PRO A 345 -8.34 -19.70 -16.44
CA PRO A 345 -9.49 -20.23 -17.20
C PRO A 345 -10.51 -21.01 -16.34
N GLU A 346 -10.05 -21.73 -15.31
CA GLU A 346 -10.95 -22.43 -14.38
C GLU A 346 -11.78 -21.44 -13.55
N ARG A 347 -11.15 -20.36 -13.08
CA ARG A 347 -11.85 -19.29 -12.36
C ARG A 347 -12.80 -18.54 -13.27
N ALA A 348 -12.40 -18.24 -14.50
CA ALA A 348 -13.25 -17.62 -15.51
C ALA A 348 -14.53 -18.44 -15.76
N THR A 349 -14.40 -19.77 -15.84
CA THR A 349 -15.55 -20.68 -15.97
C THR A 349 -16.49 -20.58 -14.76
N ALA A 350 -15.95 -20.57 -13.55
CA ALA A 350 -16.74 -20.41 -12.32
C ALA A 350 -17.44 -19.05 -12.22
N LEU A 351 -16.85 -18.00 -12.79
CA LEU A 351 -17.42 -16.65 -12.87
C LEU A 351 -18.40 -16.46 -14.05
N ALA A 352 -18.58 -17.49 -14.87
CA ALA A 352 -19.31 -17.41 -16.14
C ALA A 352 -18.79 -16.29 -17.07
N ALA A 353 -17.48 -16.01 -17.02
CA ALA A 353 -16.84 -15.05 -17.91
C ALA A 353 -16.67 -15.67 -19.30
N THR A 354 -17.47 -15.22 -20.27
CA THR A 354 -17.54 -15.84 -21.60
C THR A 354 -16.47 -15.29 -22.55
N ALA A 355 -16.14 -16.04 -23.60
CA ALA A 355 -15.24 -15.54 -24.65
C ALA A 355 -15.80 -14.29 -25.35
N ASP A 356 -17.11 -14.20 -25.53
CA ASP A 356 -17.79 -13.04 -26.12
C ASP A 356 -17.68 -11.80 -25.22
N GLU A 357 -17.79 -11.97 -23.90
CA GLU A 357 -17.59 -10.91 -22.90
C GLU A 357 -16.16 -10.35 -22.94
N VAL A 358 -15.15 -11.24 -23.03
CA VAL A 358 -13.74 -10.85 -23.16
C VAL A 358 -13.51 -10.10 -24.48
N ALA A 359 -14.07 -10.60 -25.59
CA ALA A 359 -13.96 -9.95 -26.89
C ALA A 359 -14.62 -8.56 -26.88
N ALA A 360 -15.83 -8.44 -26.32
CA ALA A 360 -16.54 -7.17 -26.19
C ALA A 360 -15.73 -6.17 -25.34
N SER A 361 -15.14 -6.62 -24.24
CA SER A 361 -14.28 -5.80 -23.37
C SER A 361 -13.06 -5.26 -24.13
N ALA A 362 -12.38 -6.10 -24.91
CA ALA A 362 -11.24 -5.68 -25.72
C ALA A 362 -11.64 -4.66 -26.81
N VAL A 363 -12.79 -4.84 -27.45
CA VAL A 363 -13.31 -3.89 -28.45
C VAL A 363 -13.68 -2.55 -27.80
N ALA A 364 -14.36 -2.57 -26.65
CA ALA A 364 -14.72 -1.36 -25.91
C ALA A 364 -13.48 -0.61 -25.42
N ALA A 365 -12.49 -1.32 -24.87
CA ALA A 365 -11.23 -0.74 -24.43
C ALA A 365 -10.49 -0.03 -25.58
N LYS A 366 -10.44 -0.66 -26.76
CA LYS A 366 -9.79 -0.07 -27.95
C LYS A 366 -10.55 1.14 -28.51
N ALA A 367 -11.88 1.12 -28.44
CA ALA A 367 -12.74 2.17 -28.96
C ALA A 367 -13.03 3.31 -27.96
N MET A 368 -12.55 3.19 -26.71
CA MET A 368 -12.83 4.14 -25.63
C MET A 368 -12.49 5.58 -26.02
N CYS A 369 -13.47 6.48 -25.86
CA CYS A 369 -13.28 7.90 -26.10
C CYS A 369 -12.26 8.48 -25.11
N VAL A 370 -11.28 9.22 -25.62
CA VAL A 370 -10.42 10.09 -24.81
C VAL A 370 -10.43 11.43 -25.52
N PRO A 371 -11.22 12.41 -25.04
CA PRO A 371 -11.41 13.64 -25.78
C PRO A 371 -10.09 14.43 -25.84
N TYR A 372 -9.92 15.19 -26.91
CA TYR A 372 -8.77 16.04 -27.16
C TYR A 372 -9.23 17.33 -27.86
N ASP A 373 -8.75 18.47 -27.40
CA ASP A 373 -9.00 19.78 -27.97
C ASP A 373 -7.79 20.17 -28.83
N GLU A 374 -7.96 20.10 -30.15
CA GLU A 374 -6.89 20.39 -31.12
C GLU A 374 -6.48 21.86 -31.16
N GLU A 375 -7.38 22.79 -30.79
CA GLU A 375 -7.10 24.23 -30.81
C GLU A 375 -6.21 24.62 -29.64
N LEU A 376 -6.52 24.10 -28.45
CA LEU A 376 -5.74 24.34 -27.23
C LEU A 376 -4.59 23.33 -27.05
N GLY A 377 -4.63 22.21 -27.77
CA GLY A 377 -3.67 21.12 -27.64
C GLY A 377 -3.72 20.41 -26.28
N VAL A 378 -4.90 20.35 -25.64
CA VAL A 378 -5.07 19.75 -24.31
C VAL A 378 -6.19 18.72 -24.32
N HIS A 379 -6.14 17.76 -23.40
CA HIS A 379 -7.27 16.88 -23.15
C HIS A 379 -8.29 17.60 -22.27
N PRO A 380 -9.51 17.93 -22.74
CA PRO A 380 -10.54 18.49 -21.89
C PRO A 380 -10.99 17.45 -20.85
N GLN A 381 -11.17 17.87 -19.59
CA GLN A 381 -11.42 16.97 -18.45
C GLN A 381 -12.64 16.08 -18.68
N VAL A 382 -13.68 16.68 -19.26
CA VAL A 382 -14.90 16.06 -19.75
C VAL A 382 -15.20 16.65 -21.12
N ARG A 383 -16.07 16.01 -21.90
CA ARG A 383 -16.51 16.55 -23.19
C ARG A 383 -17.04 17.99 -23.05
N GLY A 384 -16.43 18.93 -23.77
CA GLY A 384 -16.84 20.33 -23.79
C GLY A 384 -16.31 21.18 -22.62
N PHE A 385 -15.46 20.65 -21.73
CA PHE A 385 -14.90 21.40 -20.60
C PHE A 385 -14.20 22.70 -21.01
N THR A 386 -13.39 22.66 -22.08
CA THR A 386 -12.64 23.81 -22.61
C THR A 386 -13.54 24.91 -23.18
N LEU A 387 -14.82 24.61 -23.43
CA LEU A 387 -15.82 25.55 -23.91
C LEU A 387 -16.66 26.16 -22.77
N MET A 388 -16.50 25.67 -21.54
CA MET A 388 -17.19 26.22 -20.37
C MET A 388 -16.65 27.60 -20.05
N ARG A 389 -17.44 28.38 -19.30
CA ARG A 389 -17.02 29.69 -18.82
C ARG A 389 -15.84 29.54 -17.84
N GLU A 390 -14.83 30.39 -17.97
CA GLU A 390 -13.77 30.50 -16.95
C GLU A 390 -14.34 30.96 -15.60
N TRP A 391 -13.88 30.35 -14.51
CA TRP A 391 -14.21 30.81 -13.17
C TRP A 391 -13.55 32.15 -12.88
N ASP A 392 -14.28 33.05 -12.21
CA ASP A 392 -13.77 34.37 -11.85
C ASP A 392 -12.97 34.30 -10.55
N PHE A 393 -11.72 33.84 -10.65
CA PHE A 393 -10.81 33.81 -9.50
C PHE A 393 -10.45 35.21 -8.98
N GLY A 394 -10.58 36.26 -9.80
CA GLY A 394 -10.33 37.64 -9.38
C GLY A 394 -11.39 38.15 -8.41
N ALA A 395 -12.63 37.68 -8.57
CA ALA A 395 -13.74 37.97 -7.66
C ALA A 395 -13.86 36.99 -6.48
N THR A 396 -13.00 35.97 -6.39
CA THR A 396 -13.04 34.96 -5.32
C THR A 396 -12.06 35.34 -4.21
N GLY A 397 -12.56 35.68 -3.03
CA GLY A 397 -11.75 36.08 -1.89
C GLY A 397 -11.12 34.89 -1.13
N PRO A 398 -10.10 35.13 -0.28
CA PRO A 398 -9.47 34.06 0.52
C PRO A 398 -10.44 33.35 1.48
N GLY A 399 -11.52 34.03 1.89
CA GLY A 399 -12.54 33.48 2.79
C GLY A 399 -13.63 32.68 2.10
N ASP A 400 -13.60 32.58 0.76
CA ASP A 400 -14.62 31.87 -0.02
C ASP A 400 -14.22 30.41 -0.34
N TYR A 401 -13.14 29.92 0.28
CA TYR A 401 -12.65 28.55 0.13
C TYR A 401 -12.90 27.72 1.41
N PRO A 402 -13.24 26.42 1.28
CA PRO A 402 -13.43 25.69 0.02
C PRO A 402 -14.73 26.08 -0.70
N LEU A 403 -14.68 26.20 -2.03
CA LEU A 403 -15.73 26.82 -2.85
C LEU A 403 -17.12 26.21 -2.63
N MET A 404 -17.22 24.89 -2.45
CA MET A 404 -18.49 24.19 -2.19
C MET A 404 -19.24 24.66 -0.95
N LEU A 405 -18.58 25.34 -0.01
CA LEU A 405 -19.23 25.90 1.18
C LEU A 405 -19.76 27.32 0.96
N HIS A 406 -19.37 27.98 -0.14
CA HIS A 406 -19.65 29.39 -0.41
C HIS A 406 -20.40 29.62 -1.73
N PHE A 407 -20.32 28.68 -2.68
CA PHE A 407 -20.94 28.76 -3.99
C PHE A 407 -21.84 27.55 -4.28
N PRO A 408 -22.98 27.74 -4.97
CA PRO A 408 -23.81 26.62 -5.40
C PRO A 408 -23.09 25.68 -6.36
N TYR A 409 -23.28 24.36 -6.21
CA TYR A 409 -22.77 23.37 -7.16
C TYR A 409 -23.17 23.65 -8.61
N LEU A 410 -24.36 24.23 -8.84
CA LEU A 410 -24.80 24.62 -10.18
C LEU A 410 -23.84 25.61 -10.85
N ASP A 411 -23.18 26.49 -10.10
CA ASP A 411 -22.20 27.44 -10.64
C ASP A 411 -20.85 26.77 -10.88
N LEU A 412 -20.46 25.87 -9.98
CA LEU A 412 -19.22 25.10 -10.10
C LEU A 412 -19.25 24.17 -11.32
N TYR A 413 -20.32 23.37 -11.47
CA TYR A 413 -20.47 22.33 -12.52
C TYR A 413 -20.42 22.84 -13.97
N ARG A 414 -20.62 24.14 -14.18
CA ARG A 414 -20.67 24.76 -15.51
C ARG A 414 -19.53 25.74 -15.77
N SER A 415 -18.51 25.70 -14.93
CA SER A 415 -17.36 26.60 -14.98
C SER A 415 -16.05 25.82 -14.99
N GLN A 416 -15.01 26.42 -15.56
CA GLN A 416 -13.66 25.85 -15.52
C GLN A 416 -13.01 26.10 -14.15
N VAL A 417 -13.43 25.34 -13.14
CA VAL A 417 -12.83 25.32 -11.81
C VAL A 417 -12.80 23.89 -11.28
N ILE A 418 -11.68 23.50 -10.69
CA ILE A 418 -11.39 22.11 -10.39
C ILE A 418 -11.09 21.96 -8.91
N LYS A 419 -11.88 21.14 -8.21
CA LYS A 419 -11.72 20.86 -6.78
C LYS A 419 -10.35 20.26 -6.48
N GLN A 420 -9.98 19.24 -7.25
CA GLN A 420 -8.77 18.43 -7.09
C GLN A 420 -8.36 17.80 -8.42
N THR A 421 -7.13 17.30 -8.52
CA THR A 421 -6.59 16.69 -9.75
C THR A 421 -7.51 15.64 -10.37
N ASP A 422 -7.82 15.81 -11.66
CA ASP A 422 -8.57 14.88 -12.50
C ASP A 422 -7.73 14.44 -13.73
N VAL A 423 -7.56 15.30 -14.74
CA VAL A 423 -6.63 15.00 -15.86
C VAL A 423 -5.19 14.88 -15.36
N VAL A 424 -4.79 15.70 -14.39
CA VAL A 424 -3.48 15.59 -13.73
C VAL A 424 -3.33 14.24 -13.02
N LEU A 425 -4.41 13.71 -12.44
CA LEU A 425 -4.44 12.36 -11.85
C LEU A 425 -4.38 11.28 -12.93
N ALA A 426 -5.05 11.47 -14.06
CA ALA A 426 -4.99 10.57 -15.21
C ALA A 426 -3.56 10.50 -15.77
N MET A 427 -2.85 11.63 -15.89
CA MET A 427 -1.47 11.64 -16.39
C MET A 427 -0.46 10.99 -15.43
N HIS A 428 -0.78 10.93 -14.13
CA HIS A 428 0.01 10.18 -13.16
C HIS A 428 -0.24 8.68 -13.32
N TRP A 429 -1.49 8.25 -13.17
CA TRP A 429 -1.80 6.83 -13.05
C TRP A 429 -1.92 6.10 -14.40
N CYS A 430 -2.34 6.81 -15.44
CA CYS A 430 -2.41 6.36 -16.83
C CYS A 430 -1.36 7.09 -17.70
N GLY A 431 -0.16 7.29 -17.15
CA GLY A 431 0.86 8.15 -17.75
C GLY A 431 1.42 7.67 -19.10
N ASP A 432 1.24 6.39 -19.43
CA ASP A 432 1.52 5.77 -20.72
C ASP A 432 0.55 6.19 -21.84
N ALA A 433 -0.61 6.77 -21.47
CA ALA A 433 -1.60 7.26 -22.43
C ALA A 433 -1.32 8.66 -22.98
N PHE A 434 -0.25 9.33 -22.51
CA PHE A 434 0.04 10.73 -22.83
C PHE A 434 1.48 10.91 -23.28
N THR A 435 1.71 11.76 -24.29
CA THR A 435 3.07 12.17 -24.63
C THR A 435 3.61 13.17 -23.60
N ALA A 436 4.94 13.35 -23.56
CA ALA A 436 5.55 14.37 -22.68
C ALA A 436 5.02 15.79 -22.98
N ALA A 437 4.70 16.08 -24.24
CA ALA A 437 4.15 17.37 -24.65
C ALA A 437 2.69 17.54 -24.18
N ASP A 438 1.88 16.49 -24.23
CA ASP A 438 0.52 16.50 -23.68
C ASP A 438 0.57 16.73 -22.17
N LYS A 439 1.48 16.03 -21.47
CA LYS A 439 1.65 16.19 -20.02
C LYS A 439 1.99 17.63 -19.64
N ALA A 440 2.94 18.25 -20.33
CA ALA A 440 3.34 19.63 -20.06
C ALA A 440 2.20 20.63 -20.34
N ARG A 441 1.50 20.51 -21.47
CA ARG A 441 0.40 21.42 -21.84
C ARG A 441 -0.82 21.25 -20.92
N ASN A 442 -1.23 20.01 -20.67
CA ASN A 442 -2.32 19.71 -19.74
C ASN A 442 -1.98 20.24 -18.34
N PHE A 443 -0.77 19.96 -17.82
CA PHE A 443 -0.38 20.42 -16.49
C PHE A 443 -0.47 21.95 -16.41
N ALA A 444 0.12 22.68 -17.37
CA ALA A 444 0.03 24.14 -17.40
C ALA A 444 -1.41 24.67 -17.49
N TYR A 445 -2.29 23.99 -18.23
CA TYR A 445 -3.69 24.35 -18.36
C TYR A 445 -4.48 24.11 -17.06
N TYR A 446 -4.33 22.94 -16.45
CA TYR A 446 -5.09 22.54 -15.27
C TYR A 446 -4.61 23.17 -13.97
N GLU A 447 -3.33 23.50 -13.87
CA GLU A 447 -2.77 24.24 -12.72
C GLU A 447 -3.48 25.57 -12.49
N ARG A 448 -3.87 26.28 -13.56
CA ARG A 448 -4.57 27.57 -13.50
C ARG A 448 -5.99 27.50 -12.96
N ARG A 449 -6.55 26.30 -12.86
CA ARG A 449 -7.97 26.05 -12.55
C ARG A 449 -8.17 25.20 -11.30
N THR A 450 -7.11 24.59 -10.78
CA THR A 450 -7.19 23.66 -9.64
C THR A 450 -7.06 24.40 -8.32
N VAL A 451 -8.14 24.40 -7.54
CA VAL A 451 -8.19 25.13 -6.26
C VAL A 451 -7.64 24.33 -5.10
N ARG A 452 -7.56 22.99 -5.19
CA ARG A 452 -7.07 22.12 -4.11
C ARG A 452 -7.91 22.24 -2.83
N ASP A 453 -9.23 22.16 -2.99
CA ASP A 453 -10.19 22.13 -1.88
C ASP A 453 -10.25 20.75 -1.20
N SER A 454 -9.48 19.80 -1.71
CA SER A 454 -9.27 18.47 -1.15
C SER A 454 -7.79 18.21 -0.91
N SER A 455 -7.49 17.54 0.20
CA SER A 455 -6.15 17.11 0.60
C SER A 455 -5.51 16.08 -0.35
N LEU A 456 -6.29 15.56 -1.31
CA LEU A 456 -5.87 14.58 -2.31
C LEU A 456 -5.16 15.19 -3.52
N SER A 457 -5.23 16.52 -3.69
CA SER A 457 -4.80 17.18 -4.94
C SER A 457 -3.28 17.38 -5.00
N ALA A 458 -2.70 17.98 -3.96
CA ALA A 458 -1.32 18.48 -3.99
C ALA A 458 -0.28 17.40 -4.31
N CYS A 459 -0.45 16.17 -3.80
CA CYS A 459 0.52 15.10 -4.03
C CYS A 459 0.65 14.71 -5.50
N THR A 460 -0.46 14.67 -6.24
CA THR A 460 -0.45 14.35 -7.67
C THR A 460 0.12 15.51 -8.49
N GLN A 461 -0.16 16.75 -8.09
CA GLN A 461 0.46 17.93 -8.70
C GLN A 461 1.97 17.95 -8.47
N ALA A 462 2.45 17.53 -7.30
CA ALA A 462 3.88 17.36 -7.04
C ALA A 462 4.52 16.34 -8.00
N VAL A 463 3.86 15.19 -8.19
CA VAL A 463 4.35 14.16 -9.11
C VAL A 463 4.47 14.69 -10.54
N LEU A 464 3.43 15.35 -11.04
CA LEU A 464 3.45 15.86 -12.41
C LEU A 464 4.39 17.05 -12.57
N ALA A 465 4.46 17.96 -11.60
CA ALA A 465 5.43 19.05 -11.60
C ALA A 465 6.87 18.53 -11.72
N ALA A 466 7.22 17.46 -10.98
CA ALA A 466 8.53 16.83 -11.08
C ALA A 466 8.76 16.17 -12.45
N GLU A 467 7.73 15.49 -12.98
CA GLU A 467 7.79 14.82 -14.28
C GLU A 467 7.97 15.79 -15.45
N VAL A 468 7.28 16.95 -15.43
CA VAL A 468 7.36 17.96 -16.49
C VAL A 468 8.49 18.99 -16.28
N GLY A 469 9.24 18.87 -15.19
CA GLY A 469 10.47 19.63 -14.95
C GLY A 469 10.34 20.88 -14.07
N HIS A 470 9.16 21.17 -13.52
CA HIS A 470 8.95 22.26 -12.56
C HIS A 470 9.33 21.82 -11.14
N LEU A 471 10.60 21.48 -10.92
CA LEU A 471 11.08 20.83 -9.69
C LEU A 471 10.83 21.67 -8.42
N GLU A 472 11.04 22.99 -8.47
CA GLU A 472 10.79 23.85 -7.31
C GLU A 472 9.30 23.89 -6.95
N LEU A 473 8.41 23.92 -7.96
CA LEU A 473 6.97 23.82 -7.72
C LEU A 473 6.58 22.44 -7.19
N ALA A 474 7.24 21.38 -7.65
CA ALA A 474 7.05 20.04 -7.09
C ALA A 474 7.41 20.01 -5.60
N HIS A 475 8.47 20.71 -5.19
CA HIS A 475 8.86 20.84 -3.78
C HIS A 475 7.81 21.61 -2.96
N ASP A 476 7.29 22.70 -3.51
CA ASP A 476 6.21 23.47 -2.87
C ASP A 476 4.97 22.57 -2.64
N TYR A 477 4.58 21.76 -3.63
CA TYR A 477 3.47 20.81 -3.51
C TYR A 477 3.74 19.63 -2.57
N ILE A 478 4.98 19.13 -2.52
CA ILE A 478 5.40 18.14 -1.52
C ILE A 478 5.19 18.69 -0.11
N GLY A 479 5.55 19.95 0.12
CA GLY A 479 5.31 20.63 1.39
C GLY A 479 3.82 20.70 1.74
N GLU A 480 2.98 21.13 0.80
CA GLU A 480 1.53 21.21 0.99
C GLU A 480 0.90 19.84 1.32
N ALA A 481 1.26 18.80 0.56
CA ALA A 481 0.78 17.44 0.81
C ALA A 481 1.27 16.89 2.16
N ALA A 482 2.56 17.01 2.45
CA ALA A 482 3.15 16.42 3.66
C ALA A 482 2.72 17.15 4.95
N LEU A 483 2.53 18.47 4.90
CA LEU A 483 2.21 19.29 6.07
C LEU A 483 0.72 19.53 6.27
N THR A 484 -0.14 18.92 5.44
CA THR A 484 -1.61 19.08 5.50
C THR A 484 -2.15 18.97 6.93
N ASP A 485 -1.82 17.89 7.63
CA ASP A 485 -2.31 17.66 8.99
C ASP A 485 -1.51 18.45 10.04
N LEU A 486 -0.17 18.41 9.96
CA LEU A 486 0.72 19.02 10.95
C LEU A 486 0.50 20.53 11.07
N TYR A 487 0.20 21.22 9.97
CA TYR A 487 -0.06 22.66 9.93
C TYR A 487 -1.56 22.99 9.77
N ASP A 488 -2.44 21.99 9.84
CA ASP A 488 -3.89 22.16 9.73
C ASP A 488 -4.30 23.01 8.51
N LEU A 489 -3.71 22.71 7.34
CA LEU A 489 -3.85 23.54 6.14
C LEU A 489 -5.30 23.63 5.64
N HIS A 490 -6.11 22.59 5.88
CA HIS A 490 -7.53 22.54 5.59
C HIS A 490 -8.44 22.95 6.76
N ARG A 491 -7.86 23.35 7.92
CA ARG A 491 -8.59 23.80 9.14
C ARG A 491 -9.61 22.80 9.67
N ASN A 492 -9.32 21.52 9.50
CA ASN A 492 -10.19 20.40 9.84
C ASN A 492 -9.42 19.17 10.35
N THR A 493 -8.12 19.31 10.71
CA THR A 493 -7.35 18.23 11.35
C THR A 493 -7.97 17.80 12.68
N ARG A 494 -8.70 18.70 13.36
CA ARG A 494 -9.46 18.40 14.58
C ARG A 494 -10.49 17.27 14.38
N ASP A 495 -10.94 17.04 13.14
CA ASP A 495 -11.92 16.00 12.81
C ASP A 495 -11.22 14.65 12.50
N GLY A 496 -9.88 14.60 12.51
CA GLY A 496 -9.07 13.43 12.23
C GLY A 496 -8.08 13.66 11.07
N LEU A 497 -7.00 12.88 11.07
CA LEU A 497 -5.89 12.94 10.12
C LEU A 497 -6.31 12.53 8.71
N HIS A 498 -5.72 13.10 7.67
CA HIS A 498 -6.05 12.80 6.28
C HIS A 498 -5.18 11.64 5.76
N ILE A 499 -5.57 10.38 6.01
CA ILE A 499 -4.73 9.20 5.72
C ILE A 499 -4.26 9.13 4.27
N ALA A 500 -5.11 9.49 3.31
CA ALA A 500 -4.72 9.55 1.90
C ALA A 500 -3.72 10.68 1.57
N SER A 501 -3.79 11.81 2.27
CA SER A 501 -2.81 12.90 2.13
C SER A 501 -1.46 12.52 2.77
N LEU A 502 -1.49 11.84 3.91
CA LEU A 502 -0.31 11.27 4.56
C LEU A 502 0.40 10.25 3.65
N ALA A 503 -0.34 9.35 3.00
CA ALA A 503 0.18 8.49 1.95
C ALA A 503 0.68 9.29 0.73
N GLY A 504 -0.02 10.38 0.41
CA GLY A 504 0.37 11.35 -0.60
C GLY A 504 1.78 11.93 -0.40
N ALA A 505 2.26 12.10 0.84
CA ALA A 505 3.62 12.56 1.11
C ALA A 505 4.66 11.58 0.53
N TRP A 506 4.47 10.28 0.78
CA TRP A 506 5.31 9.22 0.20
C TRP A 506 5.20 9.19 -1.33
N ILE A 507 3.98 9.29 -1.88
CA ILE A 507 3.75 9.31 -3.34
C ILE A 507 4.51 10.48 -3.98
N SER A 508 4.44 11.67 -3.39
CA SER A 508 5.07 12.87 -3.94
C SER A 508 6.59 12.75 -3.98
N LEU A 509 7.17 12.09 -2.98
CA LEU A 509 8.61 11.87 -2.90
C LEU A 509 9.07 10.73 -3.81
N VAL A 510 8.41 9.58 -3.76
CA VAL A 510 8.84 8.36 -4.46
C VAL A 510 8.41 8.36 -5.92
N ALA A 511 7.13 8.62 -6.20
CA ALA A 511 6.64 8.72 -7.58
C ALA A 511 6.99 10.08 -8.22
N GLY A 512 7.08 11.16 -7.45
CA GLY A 512 7.45 12.48 -7.97
C GLY A 512 8.96 12.62 -8.13
N LEU A 513 9.69 12.86 -7.05
CA LEU A 513 11.13 13.08 -7.10
C LEU A 513 11.95 11.81 -7.41
N GLY A 514 11.52 10.66 -6.91
CA GLY A 514 12.10 9.36 -7.30
C GLY A 514 11.72 8.94 -8.73
N GLY A 515 10.73 9.59 -9.32
CA GLY A 515 10.24 9.30 -10.67
C GLY A 515 9.72 7.86 -10.84
N MET A 516 9.28 7.22 -9.75
CA MET A 516 8.82 5.83 -9.78
C MET A 516 7.53 5.70 -10.60
N ARG A 517 7.49 4.76 -11.53
CA ARG A 517 6.27 4.29 -12.20
C ARG A 517 6.22 2.77 -12.17
N ASP A 518 5.01 2.25 -12.08
CA ASP A 518 4.70 0.83 -12.22
C ASP A 518 3.46 0.73 -13.11
N HIS A 519 3.72 0.53 -14.40
CA HIS A 519 2.73 0.35 -15.45
C HIS A 519 2.96 -1.03 -16.08
N ASP A 520 1.90 -1.81 -16.23
CA ASP A 520 1.94 -3.15 -16.86
C ASP A 520 3.00 -4.10 -16.26
N GLY A 521 3.23 -4.00 -14.95
CA GLY A 521 4.22 -4.80 -14.22
C GLY A 521 5.68 -4.43 -14.50
N VAL A 522 5.91 -3.26 -15.09
CA VAL A 522 7.23 -2.71 -15.39
C VAL A 522 7.58 -1.63 -14.35
N LEU A 523 8.49 -1.95 -13.44
CA LEU A 523 9.02 -1.00 -12.46
C LEU A 523 10.07 -0.09 -13.11
N SER A 524 9.85 1.23 -13.07
CA SER A 524 10.74 2.21 -13.69
C SER A 524 10.94 3.45 -12.83
N PHE A 525 12.05 4.15 -13.06
CA PHE A 525 12.46 5.35 -12.34
C PHE A 525 13.00 6.41 -13.30
N ALA A 526 12.55 7.65 -13.12
CA ALA A 526 13.09 8.84 -13.77
C ALA A 526 13.37 9.94 -12.74
N PRO A 527 14.29 9.71 -11.78
CA PRO A 527 14.42 10.51 -10.58
C PRO A 527 15.01 11.90 -10.86
N ARG A 528 14.57 12.91 -10.10
CA ARG A 528 15.00 14.32 -10.18
C ARG A 528 14.83 15.01 -8.84
N LEU A 529 15.75 15.90 -8.47
CA LEU A 529 15.68 16.64 -7.20
C LEU A 529 15.59 18.16 -7.44
N PRO A 530 14.77 18.89 -6.66
CA PRO A 530 14.79 20.35 -6.64
C PRO A 530 16.08 20.86 -5.99
N SER A 531 16.37 22.15 -6.17
CA SER A 531 17.62 22.79 -5.74
C SER A 531 17.94 22.64 -4.25
N ARG A 532 16.91 22.51 -3.41
CA ARG A 532 17.03 22.37 -1.96
C ARG A 532 17.39 20.97 -1.49
N ILE A 533 16.99 19.93 -2.21
CA ILE A 533 17.08 18.54 -1.76
C ILE A 533 18.40 17.95 -2.23
N GLU A 534 19.26 17.58 -1.29
CA GLU A 534 20.62 17.08 -1.56
C GLU A 534 20.63 15.58 -1.85
N ARG A 535 19.75 14.87 -1.15
CA ARG A 535 19.60 13.43 -1.25
C ARG A 535 18.15 13.06 -0.93
N LEU A 536 17.60 12.15 -1.72
CA LEU A 536 16.40 11.41 -1.40
C LEU A 536 16.76 9.93 -1.37
N ARG A 537 16.43 9.21 -0.30
CA ARG A 537 16.56 7.76 -0.26
C ARG A 537 15.26 7.14 0.19
N PHE A 538 14.84 6.07 -0.47
CA PHE A 538 13.63 5.34 -0.10
C PHE A 538 13.80 3.84 -0.34
N SER A 539 12.97 3.08 0.37
CA SER A 539 12.87 1.63 0.28
C SER A 539 11.53 1.20 -0.31
N LEU A 540 11.53 0.08 -1.01
CA LEU A 540 10.31 -0.60 -1.45
C LEU A 540 10.53 -2.10 -1.58
N LEU A 541 9.43 -2.84 -1.50
CA LEU A 541 9.35 -4.27 -1.75
C LEU A 541 8.85 -4.52 -3.18
N TRP A 542 9.59 -5.35 -3.91
CA TRP A 542 9.22 -5.82 -5.24
C TRP A 542 9.52 -7.31 -5.33
N HIS A 543 8.49 -8.13 -5.56
CA HIS A 543 8.54 -9.60 -5.53
C HIS A 543 9.15 -10.16 -4.24
N GLY A 544 8.84 -9.51 -3.10
CA GLY A 544 9.39 -9.84 -1.78
C GLY A 544 10.84 -9.41 -1.55
N LEU A 545 11.49 -8.83 -2.56
CA LEU A 545 12.87 -8.33 -2.48
C LEU A 545 12.89 -6.85 -2.13
N ARG A 546 13.81 -6.45 -1.25
CA ARG A 546 13.93 -5.08 -0.75
C ARG A 546 14.88 -4.28 -1.63
N LEU A 547 14.31 -3.33 -2.37
CA LEU A 547 15.03 -2.37 -3.19
C LEU A 547 15.26 -1.08 -2.39
N HIS A 548 16.50 -0.60 -2.36
CA HIS A 548 16.84 0.74 -1.93
C HIS A 548 17.21 1.59 -3.14
N VAL A 549 16.66 2.79 -3.21
CA VAL A 549 17.00 3.80 -4.22
C VAL A 549 17.52 5.04 -3.51
N THR A 550 18.72 5.48 -3.87
CA THR A 550 19.29 6.75 -3.41
C THR A 550 19.47 7.68 -4.60
N VAL A 551 18.82 8.83 -4.57
CA VAL A 551 18.89 9.87 -5.59
C VAL A 551 19.73 11.02 -5.08
N ARG A 552 20.67 11.48 -5.92
CA ARG A 552 21.45 12.71 -5.78
C ARG A 552 21.24 13.57 -7.03
N PRO A 553 21.66 14.85 -7.06
CA PRO A 553 21.37 15.75 -8.17
C PRO A 553 21.83 15.26 -9.55
N THR A 554 22.90 14.47 -9.63
CA THR A 554 23.50 14.01 -10.88
C THR A 554 23.50 12.51 -11.07
N GLU A 555 23.04 11.73 -10.08
CA GLU A 555 23.08 10.27 -10.11
C GLU A 555 22.00 9.62 -9.23
N ALA A 556 21.61 8.41 -9.60
CA ALA A 556 20.75 7.53 -8.83
C ALA A 556 21.46 6.18 -8.62
N GLU A 557 21.40 5.68 -7.39
CA GLU A 557 22.01 4.44 -6.94
C GLU A 557 20.91 3.46 -6.53
N TYR A 558 21.00 2.24 -7.04
CA TYR A 558 20.05 1.16 -6.82
C TYR A 558 20.74 -0.02 -6.15
N THR A 559 20.18 -0.50 -5.04
CA THR A 559 20.72 -1.63 -4.28
C THR A 559 19.63 -2.62 -3.90
N LEU A 560 19.88 -3.92 -4.12
CA LEU A 560 19.01 -5.01 -3.67
C LEU A 560 19.54 -5.57 -2.34
N ARG A 561 18.76 -5.44 -1.26
CA ARG A 561 19.20 -5.73 0.12
C ARG A 561 18.85 -7.12 0.63
N THR A 562 17.76 -7.70 0.12
CA THR A 562 17.29 -9.04 0.49
C THR A 562 17.22 -9.94 -0.73
N GLY A 563 17.34 -11.25 -0.51
CA GLY A 563 17.36 -12.27 -1.55
C GLY A 563 18.54 -13.23 -1.39
N ASP A 564 18.42 -14.43 -1.95
CA ASP A 564 19.54 -15.36 -2.05
C ASP A 564 20.57 -14.88 -3.10
N GLY A 565 21.67 -15.62 -3.27
CA GLY A 565 22.71 -15.26 -4.25
C GLY A 565 22.25 -15.27 -5.71
N GLY A 566 21.03 -15.75 -6.00
CA GLY A 566 20.42 -15.78 -7.32
C GLY A 566 19.35 -14.71 -7.55
N ALA A 567 18.94 -13.96 -6.51
CA ALA A 567 17.87 -12.99 -6.59
C ALA A 567 18.19 -11.84 -7.56
N LYS A 568 17.23 -11.50 -8.41
CA LYS A 568 17.34 -10.44 -9.42
C LYS A 568 16.07 -9.63 -9.51
N VAL A 569 16.22 -8.33 -9.75
CA VAL A 569 15.12 -7.43 -10.09
C VAL A 569 15.45 -6.73 -11.40
N GLU A 570 14.54 -6.80 -12.37
CA GLU A 570 14.61 -6.03 -13.61
C GLU A 570 13.82 -4.72 -13.42
N LEU A 571 14.45 -3.59 -13.77
CA LEU A 571 13.83 -2.28 -13.69
C LEU A 571 14.38 -1.33 -14.77
N TRP A 572 13.75 -0.18 -14.95
CA TRP A 572 14.18 0.82 -15.95
C TRP A 572 14.61 2.13 -15.29
N HIS A 573 15.67 2.74 -15.80
CA HIS A 573 16.14 4.07 -15.41
C HIS A 573 16.16 4.96 -16.63
N HIS A 574 15.31 6.00 -16.67
CA HIS A 574 15.14 6.88 -17.84
C HIS A 574 14.97 6.12 -19.19
N GLY A 575 14.24 5.00 -19.16
CA GLY A 575 13.99 4.16 -20.33
C GLY A 575 15.08 3.12 -20.63
N GLU A 576 16.21 3.15 -19.91
CA GLU A 576 17.26 2.14 -20.04
C GLU A 576 17.03 0.97 -19.07
N ARG A 577 17.08 -0.26 -19.60
CA ARG A 577 16.89 -1.47 -18.80
C ARG A 577 18.08 -1.74 -17.88
N LEU A 578 17.80 -2.08 -16.63
CA LEU A 578 18.74 -2.48 -15.59
C LEU A 578 18.35 -3.83 -14.98
N VAL A 579 19.36 -4.60 -14.58
CA VAL A 579 19.18 -5.82 -13.77
C VAL A 579 19.99 -5.66 -12.50
N LEU A 580 19.32 -5.71 -11.36
CA LEU A 580 19.92 -5.64 -10.04
C LEU A 580 20.11 -7.03 -9.47
N THR A 581 21.16 -7.19 -8.65
CA THR A 581 21.44 -8.40 -7.89
C THR A 581 21.86 -8.01 -6.48
N THR A 582 21.89 -8.96 -5.55
CA THR A 582 22.38 -8.74 -4.17
C THR A 582 23.90 -8.53 -4.09
N ALA A 583 24.64 -8.78 -5.19
CA ALA A 583 26.10 -8.75 -5.19
C ALA A 583 26.71 -7.34 -5.30
N ALA A 584 26.02 -6.40 -5.94
CA ALA A 584 26.56 -5.07 -6.20
C ALA A 584 25.45 -4.02 -6.38
N GLN A 585 25.75 -2.80 -5.95
CA GLN A 585 24.95 -1.61 -6.28
C GLN A 585 25.16 -1.19 -7.74
N VAL A 586 24.15 -0.54 -8.29
CA VAL A 586 24.17 0.01 -9.66
C VAL A 586 23.94 1.51 -9.62
N ILE A 587 24.87 2.29 -10.16
CA ILE A 587 24.76 3.76 -10.25
C ILE A 587 24.45 4.16 -11.70
N ARG A 588 23.54 5.12 -11.88
CA ARG A 588 23.19 5.70 -13.18
C ARG A 588 23.09 7.22 -13.12
N PRO A 589 23.43 7.93 -14.21
CA PRO A 589 23.38 9.38 -14.24
C PRO A 589 21.94 9.89 -14.24
N VAL A 590 21.66 10.95 -13.49
CA VAL A 590 20.38 11.67 -13.54
C VAL A 590 20.52 12.80 -14.56
N PRO A 591 19.87 12.72 -15.74
CA PRO A 591 19.95 13.76 -16.73
C PRO A 591 19.19 15.02 -16.29
N PRO A 592 19.66 16.23 -16.66
CA PRO A 592 18.90 17.45 -16.43
C PRO A 592 17.59 17.42 -17.22
N ILE A 593 16.57 18.13 -16.71
CA ILE A 593 15.33 18.37 -17.43
C ILE A 593 15.16 19.86 -17.70
N THR A 594 14.72 20.17 -18.91
CA THR A 594 14.21 21.50 -19.27
C THR A 594 12.70 21.40 -19.43
N PRO A 595 11.90 22.20 -18.69
CA PRO A 595 10.45 22.23 -18.87
C PRO A 595 10.05 22.57 -20.31
N LEU A 596 9.02 21.90 -20.82
CA LEU A 596 8.48 22.17 -22.16
C LEU A 596 7.56 23.39 -22.19
N THR A 597 7.11 23.85 -21.03
CA THR A 597 6.25 25.02 -20.83
C THR A 597 6.90 26.01 -19.88
N GLY A 598 6.44 27.26 -19.89
CA GLY A 598 6.75 28.21 -18.82
C GLY A 598 6.23 27.72 -17.47
N ALA A 599 6.68 28.35 -16.38
CA ALA A 599 6.18 28.04 -15.04
C ALA A 599 4.64 28.19 -15.00
N PRO A 600 3.90 27.15 -14.57
CA PRO A 600 2.46 27.21 -14.54
C PRO A 600 2.00 28.17 -13.46
N GLU A 601 0.88 28.85 -13.72
CA GLU A 601 0.25 29.78 -12.79
C GLU A 601 -0.86 29.06 -12.05
N GLN A 602 -0.96 29.29 -10.74
CA GLN A 602 -2.08 28.81 -9.92
C GLN A 602 -3.15 29.90 -9.81
N PRO A 603 -4.41 29.55 -9.46
CA PRO A 603 -5.42 30.56 -9.16
C PRO A 603 -4.91 31.59 -8.13
N PRO A 604 -5.28 32.88 -8.27
CA PRO A 604 -4.99 33.90 -7.27
C PRO A 604 -5.25 33.43 -5.84
N GLY A 605 -4.25 33.57 -4.97
CA GLY A 605 -4.33 33.12 -3.57
C GLY A 605 -4.25 31.61 -3.34
N ARG A 606 -4.10 30.81 -4.39
CA ARG A 606 -3.97 29.34 -4.34
C ARG A 606 -2.60 28.86 -4.80
N ARG A 607 -1.54 29.66 -4.69
CA ARG A 607 -0.17 29.17 -4.88
C ARG A 607 0.27 28.38 -3.64
N PRO A 608 0.90 27.20 -3.77
CA PRO A 608 1.48 26.52 -2.61
C PRO A 608 2.53 27.40 -1.95
N VAL A 609 2.78 27.19 -0.65
CA VAL A 609 3.80 27.94 0.09
C VAL A 609 5.18 27.64 -0.50
N HIS A 610 5.87 28.68 -0.94
CA HIS A 610 7.18 28.52 -1.56
C HIS A 610 8.22 28.02 -0.54
N ARG A 611 8.90 26.93 -0.89
CA ARG A 611 10.01 26.35 -0.13
C ARG A 611 11.31 26.84 -0.76
N PRO A 612 12.02 27.79 -0.12
CA PRO A 612 13.14 28.46 -0.75
C PRO A 612 14.27 27.47 -1.01
N GLY A 613 14.84 27.53 -2.22
CA GLY A 613 16.08 26.84 -2.59
C GLY A 613 17.27 27.22 -1.70
N ARG A 614 18.41 26.55 -1.87
CA ARG A 614 19.64 26.98 -1.20
C ARG A 614 19.94 28.44 -1.57
N LEU A 615 20.17 29.29 -0.57
CA LEU A 615 20.86 30.56 -0.79
C LEU A 615 22.29 30.19 -1.20
N GLY A 616 22.65 30.55 -2.44
CA GLY A 616 23.98 30.29 -3.01
C GLY A 616 25.10 31.05 -2.32
#